data_AF-A0A024UAF3-F1
#
_entry.id   AF-A0A024UAF3-F1
#
_cell.length_a   1.000
_cell.length_b   1.000
_cell.length_c   1.000
_cell.angle_alpha   90.00
_cell.angle_beta   90.00
_cell.angle_gamma   90.00
#
_symmetry.space_group_name_H-M   'P 1'
#
loop_
_entity.id
_entity.type
_entity.pdbx_description
1 polymer ?
#
loop_
_entity_poly.entity_id
_entity_poly.type
_entity_poly.pdbx_seq_one_letter_code
_entity_poly.pdbx_strand_id
1 'polypeptide(L)'
;MADEVQLTQVNNDLPFKHAKSTAKAWDSVAAKLLQAPSFARYGLDGKEASSHFFHLLRVHRKFQETSKYLSGVAQDETGKIVRLDELLRLHDEHTEQRQAERTTATAAASEKEEKASHIRVQAMRRGRRSSVEPDDSTDSDAQKQINTNVRYKRSFNDASKQTEKPHELSEIGSMTLLKQHFDLMA
;
A
#
# COMPACT_ATOMS: atom_id res chain seq x y z
N MET A 1 33.82 -11.16 6.64
CA MET A 1 33.47 -11.79 7.94
C MET A 1 32.12 -11.37 8.49
N ALA A 2 31.92 -10.18 9.07
CA ALA A 2 30.62 -9.83 9.68
C ALA A 2 29.44 -9.92 8.70
N ASP A 3 29.59 -9.35 7.50
CA ASP A 3 28.56 -9.42 6.44
C ASP A 3 28.27 -10.85 6.01
N GLU A 4 29.29 -11.72 5.92
CA GLU A 4 29.09 -13.12 5.52
C GLU A 4 28.29 -13.88 6.56
N VAL A 5 28.56 -13.65 7.85
CA VAL A 5 27.79 -14.24 8.95
C VAL A 5 26.34 -13.74 8.91
N GLN A 6 26.14 -12.43 8.72
CA GLN A 6 24.80 -11.84 8.58
C GLN A 6 24.05 -12.44 7.38
N LEU A 7 24.67 -12.50 6.21
CA LEU A 7 24.05 -13.05 5.01
C LEU A 7 23.74 -14.54 5.18
N THR A 8 24.59 -15.31 5.85
CA THR A 8 24.30 -16.72 6.19
C THR A 8 23.03 -16.80 7.02
N GLN A 9 22.94 -16.00 8.08
CA GLN A 9 21.80 -16.04 8.99
C GLN A 9 20.50 -15.59 8.31
N VAL A 10 20.58 -14.55 7.48
CA VAL A 10 19.43 -14.09 6.68
C VAL A 10 18.99 -15.15 5.67
N ASN A 11 19.91 -15.89 5.07
CA ASN A 11 19.57 -16.99 4.16
C ASN A 11 18.87 -18.15 4.87
N ASN A 12 19.28 -18.46 6.10
CA ASN A 12 18.65 -19.52 6.89
C ASN A 12 17.24 -19.14 7.37
N ASP A 13 17.06 -17.89 7.80
CA ASP A 13 15.81 -17.45 8.45
C ASP A 13 14.83 -16.77 7.49
N LEU A 14 15.29 -16.30 6.34
CA LEU A 14 14.50 -15.57 5.32
C LEU A 14 13.51 -14.55 5.94
N PRO A 15 13.98 -13.62 6.79
CA PRO A 15 13.12 -12.72 7.56
C PRO A 15 12.22 -11.85 6.67
N PHE A 16 12.66 -11.50 5.46
CA PHE A 16 11.89 -10.70 4.50
C PHE A 16 10.68 -11.43 3.89
N LYS A 17 10.58 -12.77 4.01
CA LYS A 17 9.40 -13.54 3.56
C LYS A 17 8.25 -13.54 4.57
N HIS A 18 8.49 -13.07 5.80
CA HIS A 18 7.52 -13.13 6.89
C HIS A 18 6.53 -11.95 6.85
N ALA A 19 5.57 -11.95 5.91
CA ALA A 19 4.72 -10.77 5.62
C ALA A 19 3.98 -10.15 6.84
N LYS A 20 3.55 -10.94 7.83
CA LYS A 20 2.82 -10.45 9.02
C LYS A 20 3.73 -10.15 10.22
N SER A 21 4.97 -10.62 10.22
CA SER A 21 5.86 -10.60 11.38
C SER A 21 7.30 -10.28 10.98
N THR A 22 7.49 -9.52 9.91
CA THR A 22 8.82 -9.21 9.35
C THR A 22 9.73 -8.57 10.40
N ALA A 23 9.23 -7.61 11.17
CA ALA A 23 10.01 -6.96 12.24
C ALA A 23 10.53 -7.99 13.28
N LYS A 24 9.65 -8.86 13.78
CA LYS A 24 10.02 -9.91 14.73
C LYS A 24 11.01 -10.93 14.14
N ALA A 25 10.88 -11.23 12.84
CA ALA A 25 11.81 -12.10 12.15
C ALA A 25 13.22 -11.47 12.07
N TRP A 26 13.30 -10.17 11.83
CA TRP A 26 14.56 -9.43 11.88
C TRP A 26 15.14 -9.34 13.29
N ASP A 27 14.31 -9.14 14.32
CA ASP A 27 14.77 -9.18 15.71
C ASP A 27 15.35 -10.55 16.08
N SER A 28 14.74 -11.63 15.61
CA SER A 28 15.28 -12.99 15.78
C SER A 28 16.63 -13.16 15.08
N VAL A 29 16.78 -12.65 13.86
CA VAL A 29 18.07 -12.67 13.15
C VAL A 29 19.12 -11.89 13.94
N ALA A 30 18.79 -10.70 14.43
CA ALA A 30 19.71 -9.89 15.23
C ALA A 30 20.14 -10.60 16.51
N ALA A 31 19.20 -11.23 17.23
CA ALA A 31 19.50 -12.02 18.42
C ALA A 31 20.46 -13.19 18.15
N LYS A 32 20.28 -13.91 17.03
CA LYS A 32 21.19 -14.99 16.62
C LYS A 32 22.56 -14.47 16.22
N LEU A 33 22.63 -13.30 15.58
CA LEU A 33 23.90 -12.67 15.24
C LEU A 33 24.67 -12.23 16.48
N LEU A 34 24.00 -11.71 17.51
CA LEU A 34 24.63 -11.38 18.79
C LEU A 34 25.19 -12.60 19.54
N GLN A 35 24.65 -13.79 19.30
CA GLN A 35 25.17 -15.04 19.86
C GLN A 35 26.38 -15.59 19.10
N ALA A 36 26.62 -15.14 17.87
CA ALA A 36 27.74 -15.61 17.06
C ALA A 36 29.05 -14.96 17.55
N PRO A 37 30.05 -15.73 18.02
CA PRO A 37 31.31 -15.18 18.56
C PRO A 37 32.11 -14.35 17.54
N SER A 38 31.89 -14.62 16.26
CA SER A 38 32.51 -13.93 15.13
C SER A 38 31.84 -12.60 14.76
N PHE A 39 30.73 -12.25 15.42
CA PHE A 39 29.95 -11.05 15.12
C PHE A 39 30.15 -9.99 16.22
N ALA A 40 31.22 -9.20 16.08
CA ALA A 40 31.71 -8.29 17.11
C ALA A 40 30.87 -7.00 17.33
N ARG A 41 29.62 -6.95 16.86
CA ARG A 41 28.76 -5.76 17.01
C ARG A 41 27.89 -5.87 18.24
N TYR A 42 28.25 -5.11 19.29
CA TYR A 42 27.40 -4.93 20.46
C TYR A 42 26.17 -4.08 20.10
N GLY A 43 24.98 -4.50 20.55
CA GLY A 43 23.75 -3.70 20.42
C GLY A 43 23.03 -3.76 19.07
N LEU A 44 23.26 -4.81 18.27
CA LEU A 44 22.53 -4.99 17.00
C LEU A 44 21.03 -5.22 17.26
N ASP A 45 20.19 -4.39 16.64
CA ASP A 45 18.74 -4.57 16.61
C ASP A 45 18.25 -5.12 15.24
N GLY A 46 17.00 -5.56 15.17
CA GLY A 46 16.42 -6.05 13.92
C GLY A 46 16.35 -4.98 12.83
N LYS A 47 16.23 -3.70 13.20
CA LYS A 47 16.15 -2.58 12.26
C LYS A 47 17.50 -2.36 11.57
N GLU A 48 18.59 -2.35 12.31
CA GLU A 48 19.96 -2.27 11.82
C GLU A 48 20.31 -3.49 10.97
N ALA A 49 19.94 -4.69 11.41
CA ALA A 49 20.13 -5.92 10.64
C ALA A 49 19.41 -5.84 9.29
N SER A 50 18.14 -5.39 9.28
CA SER A 50 17.36 -5.23 8.05
C SER A 50 17.93 -4.13 7.15
N SER A 51 18.25 -2.95 7.71
CA SER A 51 18.78 -1.81 6.96
C SER A 51 20.09 -2.15 6.28
N HIS A 52 20.99 -2.81 7.01
CA HIS A 52 22.27 -3.25 6.48
C HIS A 52 22.09 -4.31 5.38
N PHE A 53 21.20 -5.29 5.57
CA PHE A 53 20.90 -6.27 4.52
C PHE A 53 20.40 -5.62 3.22
N PHE A 54 19.44 -4.69 3.29
CA PHE A 54 18.93 -4.01 2.10
C PHE A 54 19.96 -3.07 1.47
N HIS A 55 20.86 -2.50 2.27
CA HIS A 55 22.01 -1.78 1.76
C HIS A 55 22.91 -2.70 0.92
N LEU A 56 23.25 -3.89 1.44
CA LEU A 56 24.05 -4.88 0.73
C LEU A 56 23.40 -5.32 -0.59
N LEU A 57 22.08 -5.59 -0.59
CA LEU A 57 21.36 -5.93 -1.84
C LEU A 57 21.45 -4.80 -2.87
N ARG A 58 21.30 -3.53 -2.44
CA ARG A 58 21.37 -2.37 -3.34
C ARG A 58 22.76 -2.22 -3.94
N VAL A 59 23.80 -2.34 -3.12
CA VAL A 59 25.20 -2.28 -3.58
C VAL A 59 25.49 -3.42 -4.56
N HIS A 60 25.02 -4.63 -4.24
CA HIS A 60 25.20 -5.81 -5.07
C HIS A 60 24.50 -5.70 -6.44
N ARG A 61 23.29 -5.16 -6.47
CA ARG A 61 22.58 -4.89 -7.74
C ARG A 61 23.39 -3.97 -8.65
N LYS A 62 23.93 -2.88 -8.11
CA LYS A 62 24.82 -1.98 -8.86
C LYS A 62 26.08 -2.70 -9.34
N PHE A 63 26.64 -3.56 -8.50
CA PHE A 63 27.80 -4.38 -8.85
C PHE A 63 27.49 -5.34 -10.02
N GLN A 64 26.35 -6.03 -10.02
CA GLN A 64 25.94 -6.90 -11.13
C GLN A 64 25.74 -6.09 -12.43
N GLU A 65 25.11 -4.92 -12.33
CA GLU A 65 24.92 -4.02 -13.47
C GLU A 65 26.27 -3.59 -14.05
N THR A 66 27.20 -3.10 -13.23
CA THR A 66 28.52 -2.68 -13.73
C THR A 66 29.34 -3.86 -14.24
N SER A 67 29.27 -5.02 -13.60
CA SER A 67 30.01 -6.23 -13.99
C SER A 67 29.52 -6.79 -15.32
N LYS A 68 28.20 -6.72 -15.60
CA LYS A 68 27.63 -7.07 -16.90
C LYS A 68 28.29 -6.29 -18.05
N TYR A 69 28.66 -5.04 -17.82
CA TYR A 69 29.34 -4.19 -18.82
C TYR A 69 30.87 -4.32 -18.80
N LEU A 70 31.44 -5.04 -17.83
CA LEU A 70 32.89 -5.27 -17.65
C LEU A 70 33.31 -6.74 -17.83
N SER A 71 32.40 -7.58 -18.36
CA SER A 71 32.47 -9.06 -18.46
C SER A 71 33.65 -9.66 -19.25
N GLY A 72 34.68 -8.89 -19.59
CA GLY A 72 35.94 -9.39 -20.14
C GLY A 72 37.03 -9.70 -19.09
N VAL A 73 36.78 -9.39 -17.82
CA VAL A 73 37.76 -9.57 -16.72
C VAL A 73 37.32 -10.74 -15.84
N ALA A 74 38.23 -11.69 -15.59
CA ALA A 74 38.01 -12.76 -14.62
C ALA A 74 37.75 -12.16 -13.24
N GLN A 75 36.50 -12.23 -12.77
CA GLN A 75 36.12 -11.79 -11.43
C GLN A 75 36.35 -12.93 -10.44
N ASP A 76 36.92 -12.58 -9.29
CA ASP A 76 37.01 -13.49 -8.16
C ASP A 76 35.61 -13.66 -7.54
N GLU A 77 34.95 -14.77 -7.84
CA GLU A 77 33.65 -15.12 -7.26
C GLU A 77 33.84 -15.50 -5.78
N THR A 78 33.83 -14.48 -4.92
CA THR A 78 33.85 -14.71 -3.48
C THR A 78 32.51 -15.33 -3.04
N GLY A 79 32.53 -16.23 -2.04
CA GLY A 79 31.29 -16.83 -1.49
C GLY A 79 30.23 -15.80 -1.02
N LYS A 80 30.63 -14.56 -0.73
CA LYS A 80 29.72 -13.43 -0.47
C LYS A 80 28.88 -13.04 -1.69
N ILE A 81 29.50 -13.01 -2.88
CA ILE A 81 28.84 -12.64 -4.16
C ILE A 81 27.78 -13.67 -4.49
N VAL A 82 28.15 -14.96 -4.50
CA VAL A 82 27.21 -16.07 -4.76
C VAL A 82 26.01 -16.03 -3.81
N ARG A 83 26.25 -15.78 -2.52
CA ARG A 83 25.16 -15.67 -1.54
C ARG A 83 24.28 -14.45 -1.78
N LEU A 84 24.86 -13.32 -2.17
CA LEU A 84 24.08 -12.13 -2.51
C LEU A 84 23.25 -12.32 -3.78
N ASP A 85 23.77 -13.05 -4.77
CA ASP A 85 23.00 -13.43 -5.98
C ASP A 85 21.77 -14.25 -5.62
N GLU A 86 21.95 -15.28 -4.78
CA GLU A 86 20.85 -16.13 -4.30
C GLU A 86 19.80 -15.32 -3.52
N LEU A 87 20.25 -14.52 -2.55
CA LEU A 87 19.36 -13.70 -1.71
C LEU A 87 18.62 -12.63 -2.52
N LEU A 88 19.28 -12.02 -3.51
CA LEU A 88 18.64 -11.06 -4.41
C LEU A 88 17.55 -11.73 -5.24
N ARG A 89 17.83 -12.90 -5.81
CA ARG A 89 16.84 -13.69 -6.57
C ARG A 89 15.62 -14.03 -5.70
N LEU A 90 15.85 -14.54 -4.48
CA LEU A 90 14.79 -14.92 -3.55
C LEU A 90 13.95 -13.72 -3.09
N HIS A 91 14.60 -12.56 -2.93
CA HIS A 91 13.92 -11.32 -2.60
C HIS A 91 13.00 -10.89 -3.74
N ASP A 92 13.52 -10.83 -4.96
CA ASP A 92 12.77 -10.37 -6.14
C ASP A 92 11.57 -11.27 -6.42
N GLU A 93 11.77 -12.60 -6.42
CA GLU A 93 10.69 -13.60 -6.55
C GLU A 93 9.58 -13.39 -5.51
N HIS A 94 9.95 -13.17 -4.24
CA HIS A 94 8.97 -12.92 -3.18
C HIS A 94 8.24 -11.58 -3.38
N THR A 95 8.93 -10.53 -3.81
CA THR A 95 8.27 -9.24 -4.09
C THR A 95 7.31 -9.32 -5.26
N GLU A 96 7.66 -10.04 -6.32
CA GLU A 96 6.80 -10.27 -7.48
C GLU A 96 5.56 -11.07 -7.09
N GLN A 97 5.73 -12.14 -6.31
CA GLN A 97 4.62 -12.95 -5.79
C GLN A 97 3.66 -12.09 -4.94
N ARG A 98 4.19 -11.29 -4.01
CA ARG A 98 3.39 -10.41 -3.15
C ARG A 98 2.65 -9.35 -3.96
N GLN A 99 3.28 -8.84 -5.02
CA GLN A 99 2.64 -7.88 -5.92
C GLN A 99 1.51 -8.53 -6.72
N ALA A 100 1.70 -9.75 -7.23
CA ALA A 100 0.67 -10.51 -7.94
C ALA A 100 -0.52 -10.87 -7.04
N GLU A 101 -0.27 -11.26 -5.79
CA GLU A 101 -1.32 -11.47 -4.79
C GLU A 101 -2.11 -10.18 -4.52
N ARG A 102 -1.42 -9.04 -4.46
CA ARG A 102 -2.06 -7.75 -4.23
C ARG A 102 -2.93 -7.33 -5.42
N THR A 103 -2.45 -7.48 -6.66
CA THR A 103 -3.21 -7.10 -7.86
C THR A 103 -4.45 -7.96 -8.03
N THR A 104 -4.35 -9.27 -7.81
CA THR A 104 -5.49 -10.19 -7.84
C THR A 104 -6.51 -9.88 -6.74
N ALA A 105 -6.05 -9.60 -5.51
CA ALA A 105 -6.94 -9.18 -4.43
C ALA A 105 -7.67 -7.86 -4.73
N THR A 106 -6.99 -6.89 -5.33
CA THR A 106 -7.62 -5.62 -5.73
C THR A 106 -8.63 -5.80 -6.86
N ALA A 107 -8.34 -6.65 -7.85
CA ALA A 107 -9.27 -6.95 -8.95
C ALA A 107 -10.52 -7.70 -8.45
N ALA A 108 -10.35 -8.66 -7.54
CA ALA A 108 -11.48 -9.34 -6.92
C ALA A 108 -12.32 -8.39 -6.05
N ALA A 109 -11.71 -7.40 -5.41
CA ALA A 109 -12.42 -6.38 -4.64
C ALA A 109 -13.20 -5.41 -5.55
N SER A 110 -12.61 -4.98 -6.68
CA SER A 110 -13.31 -4.12 -7.64
C SER A 110 -14.49 -4.83 -8.29
N GLU A 111 -14.35 -6.10 -8.67
CA GLU A 111 -15.47 -6.89 -9.23
C GLU A 111 -16.62 -7.03 -8.23
N LYS A 112 -16.31 -7.24 -6.94
CA LYS A 112 -17.33 -7.29 -5.88
C LYS A 112 -18.04 -5.95 -5.71
N GLU A 113 -17.32 -4.84 -5.76
CA GLU A 113 -17.91 -3.50 -5.67
C GLU A 113 -18.78 -3.18 -6.90
N GLU A 114 -18.36 -3.56 -8.10
CA GLU A 114 -19.16 -3.41 -9.32
C GLU A 114 -20.46 -4.19 -9.24
N LYS A 115 -20.42 -5.44 -8.78
CA LYS A 115 -21.62 -6.26 -8.56
C LYS A 115 -22.54 -5.64 -7.51
N ALA A 116 -21.99 -5.17 -6.38
CA ALA A 116 -22.76 -4.52 -5.33
C ALA A 116 -23.39 -3.20 -5.81
N SER A 117 -22.65 -2.40 -6.58
CA SER A 117 -23.13 -1.17 -7.22
C SER A 117 -24.27 -1.47 -8.19
N HIS A 118 -24.14 -2.51 -9.02
CA HIS A 118 -25.18 -2.91 -9.95
C HIS A 118 -26.49 -3.28 -9.23
N ILE A 119 -26.40 -4.05 -8.13
CA ILE A 119 -27.57 -4.38 -7.30
C ILE A 119 -28.20 -3.12 -6.69
N ARG A 120 -27.38 -2.20 -6.16
CA ARG A 120 -27.85 -0.92 -5.58
C ARG A 120 -28.61 -0.09 -6.61
N VAL A 121 -28.06 0.05 -7.83
CA VAL A 121 -28.69 0.80 -8.93
C VAL A 121 -29.99 0.14 -9.38
N GLN A 122 -30.03 -1.19 -9.51
CA GLN A 122 -31.26 -1.90 -9.86
C GLN A 122 -32.35 -1.73 -8.79
N ALA A 123 -32.00 -1.83 -7.50
CA ALA A 123 -32.95 -1.62 -6.40
C ALA A 123 -33.53 -0.20 -6.39
N MET A 124 -32.69 0.82 -6.60
CA MET A 124 -33.13 2.22 -6.71
C MET A 124 -34.10 2.44 -7.89
N ARG A 125 -33.89 1.78 -9.03
CA ARG A 125 -34.80 1.88 -10.18
C ARG A 125 -36.16 1.22 -9.93
N ARG A 126 -36.20 0.09 -9.21
CA ARG A 126 -37.45 -0.64 -8.90
C ARG A 126 -38.29 0.02 -7.82
N GLY A 127 -37.68 0.73 -6.88
CA GLY A 127 -38.40 1.52 -5.87
C GLY A 127 -39.11 2.78 -6.40
N ARG A 128 -38.94 3.14 -7.69
CA ARG A 128 -39.41 4.41 -8.27
C ARG A 128 -40.79 4.34 -8.95
N ARG A 129 -41.61 3.29 -8.74
CA ARG A 129 -42.99 3.23 -9.29
C ARG A 129 -44.00 2.71 -8.27
N SER A 130 -44.71 3.65 -7.63
CA SER A 130 -46.18 3.62 -7.53
C SER A 130 -46.69 5.00 -7.07
N SER A 131 -46.92 5.88 -8.04
CA SER A 131 -47.89 6.97 -7.94
C SER A 131 -48.47 7.12 -9.34
N VAL A 132 -49.29 6.15 -9.73
CA VAL A 132 -50.24 6.29 -10.83
C VAL A 132 -51.59 6.32 -10.14
N GLU A 133 -52.12 7.53 -9.96
CA GLU A 133 -53.53 7.71 -9.60
C GLU A 133 -54.31 7.84 -10.91
N PRO A 134 -55.27 6.96 -11.19
CA PRO A 134 -56.45 7.33 -11.96
C PRO A 134 -57.48 7.89 -10.98
N ASP A 135 -57.61 9.22 -10.96
CA ASP A 135 -58.73 9.96 -10.38
C ASP A 135 -59.90 9.93 -11.38
N ASP A 136 -60.96 9.18 -11.07
CA ASP A 136 -62.34 9.67 -11.19
C ASP A 136 -63.33 8.74 -10.46
N SER A 137 -64.01 9.36 -9.49
CA SER A 137 -65.38 9.10 -9.02
C SER A 137 -65.76 7.93 -8.11
N THR A 138 -66.40 8.37 -7.01
CA THR A 138 -67.47 7.80 -6.20
C THR A 138 -67.14 6.94 -4.97
N ASP A 139 -67.14 7.63 -3.83
CA ASP A 139 -68.03 7.41 -2.68
C ASP A 139 -68.02 6.03 -2.01
N SER A 140 -67.35 5.92 -0.85
CA SER A 140 -68.04 5.62 0.41
C SER A 140 -67.04 5.44 1.56
N ASP A 141 -67.36 6.16 2.63
CA ASP A 141 -66.73 6.18 3.94
C ASP A 141 -66.79 4.82 4.66
N ALA A 142 -65.64 4.28 5.08
CA ALA A 142 -65.57 3.30 6.17
C ALA A 142 -64.14 3.20 6.73
N GLN A 143 -63.99 3.74 7.93
CA GLN A 143 -62.82 3.70 8.80
C GLN A 143 -62.17 2.31 8.93
N LYS A 144 -60.84 2.25 8.81
CA LYS A 144 -60.05 1.28 9.57
C LYS A 144 -58.72 1.88 10.03
N GLN A 145 -58.62 2.02 11.34
CA GLN A 145 -57.47 2.52 12.07
C GLN A 145 -56.25 1.62 11.83
N ILE A 146 -55.10 2.23 11.52
CA ILE A 146 -53.79 1.64 11.78
C ILE A 146 -52.89 2.69 12.40
N ASN A 147 -52.70 2.52 13.70
CA ASN A 147 -51.78 3.23 14.56
C ASN A 147 -50.35 3.03 14.03
N THR A 148 -49.67 4.09 13.59
CA THR A 148 -48.20 4.09 13.52
C THR A 148 -47.65 5.36 14.17
N ASN A 149 -46.94 5.16 15.28
CA ASN A 149 -46.16 6.18 15.98
C ASN A 149 -45.10 6.73 15.03
N VAL A 150 -45.26 7.98 14.57
CA VAL A 150 -44.20 8.73 13.91
C VAL A 150 -43.79 9.88 14.81
N ARG A 151 -42.86 9.60 15.72
CA ARG A 151 -42.15 10.62 16.50
C ARG A 151 -41.04 11.22 15.64
N TYR A 152 -41.35 12.27 14.88
CA TYR A 152 -40.33 13.12 14.27
C TYR A 152 -39.70 14.01 15.35
N LYS A 153 -38.43 13.76 15.69
CA LYS A 153 -37.59 14.79 16.31
C LYS A 153 -37.06 15.70 15.19
N ARG A 154 -37.71 16.84 15.00
CA ARG A 154 -37.15 17.97 14.25
C ARG A 154 -36.92 19.09 15.24
N SER A 155 -35.70 19.18 15.76
CA SER A 155 -35.28 20.33 16.56
C SER A 155 -34.26 21.12 15.77
N PHE A 156 -34.62 22.39 15.62
CA PHE A 156 -33.90 23.52 15.09
C PHE A 156 -32.42 23.56 15.51
N ASN A 157 -31.57 23.97 14.56
CA ASN A 157 -30.72 25.15 14.78
C ASN A 157 -30.30 25.74 13.43
N ASP A 158 -31.03 26.77 13.04
CA ASP A 158 -30.61 27.79 12.08
C ASP A 158 -30.17 28.99 12.92
N ALA A 159 -28.85 29.20 13.03
CA ALA A 159 -28.23 30.43 13.51
C ALA A 159 -26.71 30.32 13.37
N SER A 160 -26.19 30.75 12.21
CA SER A 160 -25.01 31.61 12.12
C SER A 160 -24.73 31.89 10.65
N LYS A 161 -25.31 33.00 10.17
CA LYS A 161 -24.85 33.64 8.95
C LYS A 161 -23.59 34.45 9.25
N GLN A 162 -22.65 34.33 8.30
CA GLN A 162 -21.69 35.32 7.83
C GLN A 162 -20.47 35.63 8.70
N THR A 163 -19.29 35.26 8.18
CA THR A 163 -18.25 36.22 7.78
C THR A 163 -17.45 35.65 6.59
N GLU A 164 -17.45 36.37 5.46
CA GLU A 164 -16.31 36.71 4.57
C GLU A 164 -15.24 35.63 4.24
N LYS A 165 -14.81 35.33 3.01
CA LYS A 165 -14.63 36.09 1.74
C LYS A 165 -14.43 35.07 0.59
N PRO A 166 -14.60 35.47 -0.69
CA PRO A 166 -14.25 34.62 -1.83
C PRO A 166 -12.74 34.66 -2.03
N HIS A 167 -12.09 33.49 -2.10
CA HIS A 167 -10.78 33.40 -2.73
C HIS A 167 -10.90 32.56 -3.98
N GLU A 168 -10.61 33.25 -5.07
CA GLU A 168 -10.58 32.80 -6.43
C GLU A 168 -9.71 31.55 -6.60
N LEU A 169 -10.15 30.75 -7.56
CA LEU A 169 -9.33 29.82 -8.31
C LEU A 169 -8.07 30.55 -8.80
N SER A 170 -6.92 30.26 -8.19
CA SER A 170 -5.64 30.33 -8.90
C SER A 170 -5.27 28.93 -9.37
N GLU A 171 -6.01 28.44 -10.38
CA GLU A 171 -5.32 27.77 -11.48
C GLU A 171 -4.24 28.74 -12.00
N ILE A 172 -3.11 28.21 -12.47
CA ILE A 172 -1.85 28.94 -12.79
C ILE A 172 -0.87 29.00 -11.60
N GLY A 173 -0.45 27.84 -11.10
CA GLY A 173 0.64 27.74 -10.13
C GLY A 173 1.46 26.45 -10.22
N SER A 174 1.37 25.68 -11.32
CA SER A 174 2.07 24.39 -11.44
C SER A 174 2.75 24.16 -12.79
N MET A 175 2.87 25.18 -13.65
CA MET A 175 3.49 25.05 -14.97
C MET A 175 4.51 26.15 -15.35
N THR A 176 5.05 26.88 -14.37
CA THR A 176 6.14 27.86 -14.64
C THR A 176 7.31 27.83 -13.66
N LEU A 177 7.34 26.91 -12.68
CA LEU A 177 8.51 26.74 -11.80
C LEU A 177 9.44 25.59 -12.22
N LEU A 178 9.48 25.29 -13.52
CA LEU A 178 10.43 24.36 -14.13
C LEU A 178 11.19 24.97 -15.31
N LYS A 179 11.18 26.32 -15.44
CA LYS A 179 11.89 27.03 -16.52
C LYS A 179 12.75 28.21 -16.06
N GLN A 180 13.06 28.31 -14.76
CA GLN A 180 13.87 29.40 -14.21
C GLN A 180 15.13 28.96 -13.45
N HIS A 181 15.60 27.72 -13.67
CA HIS A 181 16.91 27.28 -13.19
C HIS A 181 17.84 26.77 -14.32
N PHE A 182 17.49 27.04 -15.58
CA PHE A 182 18.32 26.68 -16.73
C PHE A 182 19.01 27.88 -17.43
N ASP A 183 18.76 29.11 -16.99
CA ASP A 183 19.41 30.34 -17.52
C ASP A 183 20.33 31.03 -16.49
N LEU A 184 21.05 30.25 -15.68
CA LEU A 184 22.13 30.78 -14.82
C LEU A 184 23.43 29.98 -14.94
N MET A 185 23.65 29.40 -16.12
CA MET A 185 24.92 28.79 -16.58
C MET A 185 25.08 29.04 -18.09
N ALA A 186 24.96 30.30 -18.51
CA ALA A 186 25.46 30.81 -19.78
C ALA A 186 26.20 32.12 -19.49
#